data_AF-A0A1M4U0C4-F1
#
_entry.id   AF-A0A1M4U0C4-F1
#
_cell.length_a   1.000
_cell.length_b   1.000
_cell.length_c   1.000
_cell.angle_alpha   90.00
_cell.angle_beta   90.00
_cell.angle_gamma   90.00
#
_symmetry.space_group_name_H-M   'P 1'
#
loop_
_entity.id
_entity.type
_entity.pdbx_description
1 polymer ?
#
loop_
_entity_poly.entity_id
_entity_poly.type
_entity_poly.pdbx_seq_one_letter_code
_entity_poly.pdbx_strand_id
1 'polypeptide(L)'
;MMLVELSSVPPAALAVAGFKDHLRLGSGFADDGLQDETLEGFLRAALAAIEARTGKVLLEREFRWTVTAWRDRDRQALPLAPVSAIAAMVQVDRHGTRIPVTASRYTLQPDQHRPAVVAFGTSLPSIPRGGHVEIDLLAGYGPDWSDLPADLAQAVLLLAAHFYEYRSDAALHGNSMPFSVTTLIERYRTVRLFMGGRS
;
A
#
# COMPACT_ATOMS: atom_id res chain seq x y z
N MET A 1 5.89 1.65 -17.15
CA MET A 1 6.10 1.16 -15.78
C MET A 1 4.83 0.45 -15.36
N MET A 2 4.92 -0.74 -14.78
CA MET A 2 3.77 -1.56 -14.40
C MET A 2 3.96 -1.99 -12.95
N LEU A 3 2.90 -1.90 -12.14
CA LEU A 3 2.89 -2.37 -10.75
C LEU A 3 1.85 -3.47 -10.64
N VAL A 4 2.22 -4.57 -9.99
CA VAL A 4 1.34 -5.71 -9.73
C VAL A 4 1.44 -6.07 -8.25
N GLU A 5 0.31 -6.26 -7.60
CA GLU A 5 0.23 -6.85 -6.26
C GLU A 5 0.36 -8.38 -6.38
N LEU A 6 1.27 -8.97 -5.62
CA LEU A 6 1.57 -10.41 -5.66
C LEU A 6 0.83 -11.18 -4.56
N SER A 7 0.53 -10.52 -3.44
CA SER A 7 -0.17 -11.11 -2.29
C SER A 7 -1.31 -10.20 -1.82
N SER A 8 -2.43 -10.77 -1.39
CA SER A 8 -3.52 -10.03 -0.77
C SER A 8 -3.37 -9.91 0.76
N VAL A 9 -4.13 -9.01 1.37
CA VAL A 9 -4.19 -8.89 2.84
C VAL A 9 -4.78 -10.17 3.45
N PRO A 10 -4.05 -10.87 4.34
CA PRO A 10 -4.58 -12.07 4.99
C PRO A 10 -5.73 -11.70 5.93
N PRO A 11 -6.79 -12.53 6.04
CA PRO A 11 -7.92 -12.27 6.93
C PRO A 11 -7.50 -12.00 8.39
N ALA A 12 -6.48 -12.71 8.87
CA ALA A 12 -5.97 -12.59 10.23
C ALA A 12 -5.34 -11.20 10.54
N ALA A 13 -4.91 -10.45 9.52
CA ALA A 13 -4.39 -9.09 9.72
C ALA A 13 -5.51 -8.04 9.84
N LEU A 14 -6.76 -8.39 9.53
CA LEU A 14 -7.90 -7.50 9.69
C LEU A 14 -8.36 -7.50 11.15
N ALA A 15 -8.53 -6.30 11.73
CA ALA A 15 -9.02 -6.15 13.09
C ALA A 15 -10.54 -6.35 13.20
N VAL A 16 -11.06 -7.53 12.83
CA VAL A 16 -12.49 -7.85 12.87
C VAL A 16 -13.03 -7.74 14.30
N ALA A 17 -12.34 -8.29 15.29
CA ALA A 17 -12.73 -8.19 16.69
C ALA A 17 -12.79 -6.72 17.16
N GLY A 18 -11.74 -5.94 16.88
CA GLY A 18 -11.72 -4.51 17.20
C GLY A 18 -12.79 -3.72 16.47
N PHE A 19 -13.18 -4.14 15.27
CA PHE A 19 -14.27 -3.52 14.52
C PHE A 19 -15.66 -3.87 15.08
N LYS A 20 -15.88 -5.11 15.56
CA LYS A 20 -17.09 -5.48 16.31
C LYS A 20 -17.26 -4.59 17.55
N ASP A 21 -16.18 -4.39 18.30
CA ASP A 21 -16.17 -3.52 19.48
C ASP A 21 -16.46 -2.06 19.11
N HIS A 22 -15.89 -1.57 18.01
CA HIS A 22 -16.14 -0.23 17.48
C HIS A 22 -17.62 -0.02 17.12
N LEU A 23 -18.24 -1.02 16.49
CA LEU A 23 -19.67 -1.03 16.15
C LEU A 23 -20.58 -1.32 17.35
N ARG A 24 -20.01 -1.65 18.52
CA ARG A 24 -20.73 -2.06 19.74
C ARG A 24 -21.67 -3.25 19.49
N LEU A 25 -21.22 -4.21 18.69
CA LEU A 25 -21.96 -5.44 18.48
C LEU A 25 -21.95 -6.29 19.77
N GLY A 26 -23.07 -6.94 20.06
CA GLY A 26 -23.18 -7.82 21.22
C GLY A 26 -22.24 -9.01 21.12
N SER A 27 -21.64 -9.41 22.24
CA SER A 27 -20.74 -10.57 22.36
C SER A 27 -21.30 -11.62 23.31
N GLY A 28 -20.80 -12.86 23.21
CA GLY A 28 -21.18 -13.96 24.11
C GLY A 28 -22.51 -14.65 23.76
N PHE A 29 -23.02 -14.45 22.55
CA PHE A 29 -24.20 -15.16 22.01
C PHE A 29 -23.78 -16.39 21.19
N ALA A 30 -24.70 -17.33 20.96
CA ALA A 30 -24.42 -18.56 20.22
C ALA A 30 -24.10 -18.33 18.73
N ASP A 31 -24.49 -17.18 18.19
CA ASP A 31 -24.27 -16.72 16.82
C ASP A 31 -23.12 -15.69 16.69
N ASP A 32 -22.26 -15.58 17.71
CA ASP A 32 -21.04 -14.78 17.62
C ASP A 32 -20.17 -15.31 16.47
N GLY A 33 -19.89 -14.44 15.50
CA GLY A 33 -19.18 -14.79 14.26
C GLY A 33 -20.01 -14.75 12.99
N LEU A 34 -21.36 -14.68 13.08
CA LEU A 34 -22.24 -14.75 11.90
C LEU A 34 -21.98 -13.65 10.86
N GLN A 35 -21.50 -12.47 11.29
CA GLN A 35 -21.26 -11.32 10.42
C GLN A 35 -19.79 -11.13 10.01
N ASP A 36 -18.89 -12.02 10.42
CA ASP A 36 -17.43 -11.79 10.30
C ASP A 36 -17.00 -11.58 8.85
N GLU A 37 -17.50 -12.40 7.92
CA GLU A 37 -17.21 -12.25 6.48
C GLU A 37 -17.70 -10.90 5.93
N THR A 38 -18.87 -10.43 6.39
CA THR A 38 -19.42 -9.13 5.97
C THR A 38 -18.59 -7.98 6.53
N LEU A 39 -18.19 -8.07 7.80
CA LEU A 39 -17.35 -7.07 8.47
C LEU A 39 -15.95 -7.00 7.84
N GLU A 40 -15.37 -8.14 7.49
CA GLU A 40 -14.14 -8.22 6.72
C GLU A 40 -14.25 -7.50 5.36
N GLY A 41 -15.37 -7.68 4.65
CA GLY A 41 -15.64 -6.99 3.39
C GLY A 41 -15.60 -5.47 3.53
N PHE A 42 -16.22 -4.93 4.58
CA PHE A 42 -16.20 -3.48 4.85
C PHE A 42 -14.81 -2.97 5.24
N LEU A 43 -14.04 -3.73 6.03
CA LEU A 43 -12.66 -3.38 6.36
C LEU A 43 -11.77 -3.34 5.11
N ARG A 44 -11.87 -4.33 4.22
CA ARG A 44 -11.13 -4.35 2.95
C ARG A 44 -11.51 -3.17 2.06
N ALA A 45 -12.80 -2.85 1.96
CA ALA A 45 -13.27 -1.69 1.19
C ALA A 45 -12.72 -0.37 1.77
N ALA A 46 -12.72 -0.22 3.09
CA ALA A 46 -12.20 0.97 3.77
C ALA A 46 -10.68 1.11 3.60
N LEU A 47 -9.92 0.02 3.74
CA LEU A 47 -8.48 -0.01 3.46
C LEU A 47 -8.22 0.47 2.03
N ALA A 48 -8.83 -0.17 1.02
CA ALA A 48 -8.64 0.18 -0.38
C ALA A 48 -8.97 1.65 -0.69
N ALA A 49 -10.06 2.19 -0.11
CA ALA A 49 -10.45 3.59 -0.29
C ALA A 49 -9.44 4.58 0.32
N ILE A 50 -8.87 4.26 1.49
CA ILE A 50 -7.85 5.09 2.14
C ILE A 50 -6.51 4.99 1.41
N GLU A 51 -6.10 3.79 1.00
CA GLU A 51 -4.90 3.56 0.19
C GLU A 51 -4.95 4.36 -1.12
N ALA A 52 -6.09 4.32 -1.83
CA ALA A 52 -6.30 5.07 -3.06
C ALA A 52 -6.21 6.60 -2.86
N ARG A 53 -6.66 7.12 -1.71
CA ARG A 53 -6.65 8.56 -1.42
C ARG A 53 -5.29 9.07 -0.94
N THR A 54 -4.54 8.23 -0.22
CA THR A 54 -3.27 8.62 0.42
C THR A 54 -2.05 8.24 -0.42
N GLY A 55 -2.19 7.24 -1.29
CA GLY A 55 -1.08 6.58 -1.98
C GLY A 55 -0.24 5.74 -1.03
N LYS A 56 -0.79 5.37 0.14
CA LYS A 56 -0.12 4.49 1.10
C LYS A 56 -0.54 3.05 0.90
N VAL A 57 0.36 2.13 1.24
CA VAL A 57 0.02 0.74 1.53
C VAL A 57 -0.13 0.64 3.04
N LEU A 58 -1.29 0.22 3.53
CA LEU A 58 -1.59 0.21 4.95
C LEU A 58 -1.01 -1.05 5.61
N LEU A 59 -1.48 -2.22 5.16
CA LEU A 59 -1.00 -3.52 5.61
C LEU A 59 0.03 -4.09 4.62
N GLU A 60 1.07 -4.69 5.18
CA GLU A 60 2.22 -5.17 4.43
C GLU A 60 1.85 -6.27 3.44
N ARG A 61 2.27 -6.07 2.18
CA ARG A 61 2.04 -6.97 1.06
C ARG A 61 3.21 -6.95 0.09
N GLU A 62 3.29 -8.01 -0.71
CA GLU A 62 4.26 -8.16 -1.78
C GLU A 62 3.76 -7.50 -3.07
N PHE A 63 4.66 -6.77 -3.72
CA PHE A 63 4.42 -6.11 -5.00
C PHE A 63 5.57 -6.37 -5.95
N ARG A 64 5.27 -6.50 -7.24
CA ARG A 64 6.25 -6.45 -8.32
C ARG A 64 6.11 -5.15 -9.07
N TRP A 65 7.21 -4.42 -9.17
CA TRP A 65 7.28 -3.22 -9.98
C TRP A 65 8.24 -3.39 -11.16
N THR A 66 7.70 -3.20 -12.36
CA THR A 66 8.42 -3.34 -13.63
C THR A 66 8.74 -1.97 -14.22
N VAL A 67 10.03 -1.74 -14.48
CA VAL A 67 10.55 -0.51 -15.11
C VAL A 67 11.38 -0.82 -16.34
N THR A 68 11.18 -0.04 -17.41
CA THR A 68 11.92 -0.19 -18.67
C THR A 68 13.07 0.81 -18.80
N ALA A 69 13.11 1.82 -17.94
CA ALA A 69 14.18 2.81 -17.84
C ALA A 69 14.20 3.38 -16.42
N TRP A 70 15.39 3.69 -15.92
CA TRP A 70 15.55 4.47 -14.69
C TRP A 70 15.26 5.94 -14.97
N ARG A 71 14.62 6.62 -14.01
CA ARG A 71 14.39 8.07 -14.08
C ARG A 71 15.69 8.85 -13.87
N ASP A 72 16.49 8.42 -12.90
CA ASP A 72 17.81 8.98 -12.61
C ASP A 72 18.88 7.87 -12.62
N ARG A 73 20.14 8.27 -12.69
CA ARG A 73 21.27 7.34 -12.86
C ARG A 73 21.47 6.42 -11.66
N ASP A 74 21.33 6.95 -10.46
CA ASP A 74 21.68 6.34 -9.18
C ASP A 74 20.49 6.25 -8.23
N ARG A 75 19.35 6.83 -8.59
CA ARG A 75 18.14 6.85 -7.76
C ARG A 75 16.90 6.56 -8.59
N GLN A 76 16.00 5.77 -8.02
CA GLN A 76 14.70 5.52 -8.58
C GLN A 76 13.65 5.59 -7.47
N ALA A 77 12.83 6.65 -7.48
CA ALA A 77 11.67 6.74 -6.60
C ALA A 77 10.70 5.59 -6.89
N LEU A 78 10.20 4.98 -5.81
CA LEU A 78 9.21 3.90 -5.86
C LEU A 78 7.79 4.49 -5.96
N PRO A 79 6.84 3.78 -6.61
CA PRO A 79 5.47 4.26 -6.75
C PRO A 79 4.60 4.00 -5.51
N LEU A 80 5.13 3.29 -4.51
CA LEU A 80 4.46 2.86 -3.28
C LEU A 80 5.14 3.52 -2.08
N ALA A 81 4.39 3.74 -1.01
CA ALA A 81 4.96 4.05 0.29
C ALA A 81 4.03 3.56 1.41
N PRO A 82 4.53 3.29 2.62
CA PRO A 82 5.94 3.00 2.91
C PRO A 82 6.37 1.67 2.27
N VAL A 83 7.67 1.51 2.06
CA VAL A 83 8.29 0.27 1.59
C VAL A 83 9.20 -0.21 2.72
N SER A 84 9.00 -1.44 3.18
CA SER A 84 9.78 -2.04 4.27
C SER A 84 11.04 -2.73 3.75
N ALA A 85 10.95 -3.39 2.59
CA ALA A 85 12.08 -4.10 2.00
C ALA A 85 12.02 -4.19 0.47
N ILE A 86 13.20 -4.39 -0.14
CA ILE A 86 13.33 -4.87 -1.52
C ILE A 86 13.67 -6.35 -1.44
N ALA A 87 12.73 -7.22 -1.79
CA ALA A 87 12.90 -8.66 -1.73
C ALA A 87 13.85 -9.17 -2.82
N ALA A 88 13.69 -8.67 -4.06
CA ALA A 88 14.55 -9.05 -5.17
C ALA A 88 14.58 -7.98 -6.27
N MET A 89 15.64 -7.99 -7.07
CA MET A 89 15.71 -7.24 -8.32
C MET A 89 16.21 -8.16 -9.42
N VAL A 90 15.50 -8.20 -10.54
CA VAL A 90 15.80 -9.07 -11.68
C VAL A 90 15.80 -8.25 -12.96
N GLN A 91 16.90 -8.34 -13.72
CA GLN A 91 16.95 -7.85 -15.09
C GLN A 91 16.37 -8.90 -16.03
N VAL A 92 15.52 -8.46 -16.95
CA VAL A 92 14.94 -9.29 -17.99
C VAL A 92 15.31 -8.70 -19.34
N ASP A 93 15.96 -9.47 -20.20
CA ASP A 93 16.31 -9.01 -21.54
C ASP A 93 15.12 -9.17 -22.53
N ARG A 94 15.32 -8.70 -23.78
CA ARG A 94 14.30 -8.79 -24.85
C ARG A 94 13.93 -10.22 -25.26
N HIS A 95 14.75 -11.21 -24.89
CA HIS A 95 14.53 -12.63 -25.17
C HIS A 95 13.91 -13.37 -23.96
N GLY A 96 13.65 -12.65 -22.86
CA GLY A 96 13.11 -13.22 -21.62
C GLY A 96 14.16 -13.81 -20.69
N THR A 97 15.45 -13.66 -20.98
CA THR A 97 16.53 -14.13 -20.08
C THR A 97 16.48 -13.32 -18.79
N ARG A 98 16.38 -14.03 -17.66
CA ARG A 98 16.28 -13.42 -16.32
C ARG A 98 17.62 -13.51 -15.61
N ILE A 99 18.18 -12.35 -15.25
CA ILE A 99 19.46 -12.24 -14.55
C ILE A 99 19.21 -11.57 -13.20
N PRO A 100 19.38 -12.27 -12.06
CA PRO A 100 19.24 -11.67 -10.75
C PRO A 100 20.32 -10.60 -10.54
N VAL A 101 19.92 -9.46 -9.98
CA VAL A 101 20.85 -8.40 -9.58
C VAL A 101 21.31 -8.67 -8.15
N THR A 102 22.63 -8.68 -7.93
CA THR A 102 23.19 -8.82 -6.58
C THR A 102 22.70 -7.69 -5.66
N ALA A 103 22.19 -8.05 -4.49
CA ALA A 103 21.65 -7.11 -3.51
C ALA A 103 22.66 -6.04 -3.06
N SER A 104 23.98 -6.31 -3.11
CA SER A 104 25.02 -5.32 -2.79
C SER A 104 25.14 -4.16 -3.79
N ARG A 105 24.41 -4.19 -4.91
CA ARG A 105 24.44 -3.11 -5.92
C ARG A 105 23.43 -1.99 -5.66
N TYR A 106 22.45 -2.21 -4.80
CA TYR A 106 21.38 -1.26 -4.52
C TYR A 106 20.97 -1.33 -3.05
N THR A 107 20.35 -0.27 -2.55
CA THR A 107 19.75 -0.23 -1.22
C THR A 107 18.40 0.44 -1.29
N LEU A 108 17.52 0.08 -0.36
CA LEU A 108 16.32 0.86 -0.08
C LEU A 108 16.75 2.11 0.70
N GLN A 109 16.33 3.28 0.23
CA GLN A 109 16.26 4.49 1.03
C GLN A 109 14.83 4.59 1.58
N PRO A 110 14.62 4.22 2.86
CA PRO A 110 13.30 4.23 3.45
C PRO A 110 12.82 5.67 3.64
N ASP A 111 11.56 5.91 3.29
CA ASP A 111 10.86 7.17 3.53
C ASP A 111 9.35 6.88 3.53
N GLN A 112 8.61 7.51 4.43
CA GLN A 112 7.17 7.24 4.56
C GLN A 112 6.35 7.77 3.39
N HIS A 113 6.87 8.71 2.59
CA HIS A 113 6.19 9.34 1.47
C HIS A 113 6.83 9.09 0.12
N ARG A 114 8.16 9.01 0.05
CA ARG A 114 8.93 8.94 -1.19
C ARG A 114 10.11 7.97 -1.05
N PRO A 115 9.86 6.69 -0.73
CA PRO A 115 10.92 5.71 -0.68
C PRO A 115 11.53 5.55 -2.07
N ALA A 116 12.82 5.23 -2.11
CA ALA A 116 13.55 5.10 -3.35
C ALA A 116 14.50 3.91 -3.29
N VAL A 117 14.75 3.31 -4.45
CA VAL A 117 15.91 2.46 -4.65
C VAL A 117 17.08 3.35 -5.01
N VAL A 118 18.20 3.21 -4.31
CA VAL A 118 19.42 3.97 -4.55
C VAL A 118 20.54 3.00 -4.88
N ALA A 119 21.41 3.36 -5.81
CA ALA A 119 22.60 2.60 -6.10
C ALA A 119 23.55 2.64 -4.91
N PHE A 120 24.17 1.50 -4.59
CA PHE A 120 25.25 1.46 -3.60
C PHE A 120 26.56 2.02 -4.18
N GLY A 121 26.75 1.90 -5.50
CA GLY A 121 27.87 2.46 -6.26
C GLY A 121 27.50 3.70 -7.06
N THR A 122 28.05 3.82 -8.28
CA THR A 122 27.87 5.04 -9.11
C THR A 122 26.57 5.09 -9.92
N SER A 123 25.85 3.98 -10.05
CA SER A 123 24.63 3.90 -10.85
C SER A 123 23.84 2.63 -10.54
N LEU A 124 22.53 2.70 -10.76
CA LEU A 124 21.67 1.54 -10.78
C LEU A 124 22.10 0.57 -11.91
N PRO A 125 21.73 -0.71 -11.82
CA PRO A 125 22.08 -1.70 -12.84
C PRO A 125 21.55 -1.30 -14.22
N SER A 126 22.35 -1.42 -15.28
CA SER A 126 21.92 -1.06 -16.64
C SER A 126 20.72 -1.91 -17.08
N ILE A 127 19.73 -1.30 -17.71
CA ILE A 127 18.60 -2.02 -18.31
C ILE A 127 18.94 -2.33 -19.77
N PRO A 128 18.94 -3.61 -20.21
CA PRO A 128 19.18 -3.97 -21.61
C PRO A 128 18.18 -3.30 -22.57
N ARG A 129 18.61 -3.00 -23.81
CA ARG A 129 17.71 -2.45 -24.83
C ARG A 129 16.57 -3.45 -25.13
N GLY A 130 15.33 -2.97 -25.01
CA GLY A 130 14.14 -3.80 -25.19
C GLY A 130 13.89 -4.77 -24.03
N GLY A 131 14.63 -4.65 -22.92
CA GLY A 131 14.40 -5.36 -21.67
C GLY A 131 13.79 -4.45 -20.60
N HIS A 132 13.69 -4.99 -19.39
CA HIS A 132 13.15 -4.30 -18.22
C HIS A 132 13.79 -4.83 -16.94
N VAL A 133 13.54 -4.14 -15.83
CA VAL A 133 13.88 -4.60 -14.49
C VAL A 133 12.58 -4.83 -13.72
N GLU A 134 12.50 -5.96 -13.05
CA GLU A 134 11.46 -6.30 -12.08
C GLU A 134 12.05 -6.13 -10.68
N ILE A 135 11.34 -5.40 -9.82
CA ILE A 135 11.69 -5.18 -8.43
C ILE A 135 10.56 -5.74 -7.59
N ASP A 136 10.87 -6.78 -6.83
CA ASP A 136 9.95 -7.36 -5.86
C ASP A 136 10.13 -6.61 -4.54
N LEU A 137 9.03 -6.06 -4.03
CA LEU A 137 8.96 -5.12 -2.93
C LEU A 137 8.03 -5.67 -1.86
N LEU A 138 8.40 -5.42 -0.60
CA LEU A 138 7.52 -5.55 0.54
C LEU A 138 7.12 -4.14 0.96
N ALA A 139 5.82 -3.83 0.91
CA ALA A 139 5.32 -2.48 1.15
C ALA A 139 4.13 -2.50 2.10
N GLY A 140 4.10 -1.56 3.05
CA GLY A 140 3.12 -1.44 4.13
C GLY A 140 3.77 -0.93 5.42
N TYR A 141 2.95 -0.52 6.39
CA TYR A 141 3.44 -0.11 7.71
C TYR A 141 3.93 -1.30 8.55
N GLY A 142 3.33 -2.47 8.32
CA GLY A 142 3.72 -3.75 8.89
C GLY A 142 2.66 -4.82 8.60
N PRO A 143 2.95 -6.09 8.92
CA PRO A 143 2.04 -7.21 8.66
C PRO A 143 0.79 -7.19 9.56
N ASP A 144 0.88 -6.58 10.75
CA ASP A 144 -0.17 -6.62 11.76
C ASP A 144 -0.94 -5.29 11.82
N TRP A 145 -2.20 -5.37 12.25
CA TRP A 145 -3.03 -4.17 12.43
C TRP A 145 -2.42 -3.16 13.41
N SER A 146 -1.70 -3.64 14.42
CA SER A 146 -1.01 -2.81 15.42
C SER A 146 0.16 -2.00 14.85
N ASP A 147 0.66 -2.35 13.66
CA ASP A 147 1.75 -1.62 13.01
C ASP A 147 1.26 -0.34 12.32
N LEU A 148 -0.05 -0.22 12.08
CA LEU A 148 -0.61 0.99 11.51
C LEU A 148 -0.49 2.15 12.50
N PRO A 149 -0.16 3.36 12.00
CA PRO A 149 -0.36 4.58 12.77
C PRO A 149 -1.80 4.65 13.31
N ALA A 150 -1.95 4.95 14.59
CA ALA A 150 -3.24 4.87 15.29
C ALA A 150 -4.34 5.71 14.64
N ASP A 151 -3.99 6.85 14.03
CA ASP A 151 -4.92 7.71 13.29
C ASP A 151 -5.37 7.11 11.95
N LEU A 152 -4.50 6.39 11.24
CA LEU A 152 -4.90 5.61 10.05
C LEU A 152 -5.78 4.43 10.44
N ALA A 153 -5.42 3.68 11.48
CA ALA A 153 -6.24 2.58 11.97
C ALA A 153 -7.65 3.08 12.35
N GLN A 154 -7.74 4.21 13.07
CA GLN A 154 -9.01 4.84 13.40
C GLN A 154 -9.78 5.32 12.16
N ALA A 155 -9.10 5.90 11.16
CA ALA A 155 -9.72 6.33 9.92
C ALA A 155 -10.36 5.15 9.17
N VAL A 156 -9.69 3.99 9.15
CA VAL A 156 -10.23 2.76 8.54
C VAL A 156 -11.48 2.29 9.29
N LEU A 157 -11.44 2.23 10.63
CA LEU A 157 -12.60 1.82 11.43
C LEU A 157 -13.81 2.74 11.21
N LEU A 158 -13.60 4.06 11.22
CA LEU A 158 -14.67 5.04 10.97
C LEU A 158 -15.28 4.90 9.57
N LEU A 159 -14.44 4.66 8.55
CA LEU A 159 -14.92 4.49 7.18
C LEU A 159 -15.63 3.15 6.99
N ALA A 160 -15.10 2.07 7.57
CA ALA A 160 -15.74 0.76 7.53
C ALA A 160 -17.11 0.79 8.23
N ALA A 161 -17.20 1.46 9.39
CA ALA A 161 -18.47 1.67 10.09
C ALA A 161 -19.47 2.43 9.21
N HIS A 162 -19.01 3.48 8.54
CA HIS A 162 -19.84 4.22 7.60
C HIS A 162 -20.38 3.33 6.47
N PHE A 163 -19.53 2.48 5.85
CA PHE A 163 -20.01 1.53 4.84
C PHE A 163 -20.98 0.48 5.40
N TYR A 164 -20.77 0.03 6.63
CA TYR A 164 -21.64 -0.92 7.30
C TYR A 164 -23.04 -0.34 7.57
N GLU A 165 -23.10 0.92 8.00
CA GLU A 165 -24.35 1.64 8.32
C GLU A 165 -25.10 2.09 7.05
N TYR A 166 -24.39 2.60 6.04
CA TYR A 166 -24.95 3.18 4.83
C TYR A 166 -24.71 2.27 3.61
N ARG A 167 -25.45 1.16 3.55
CA ARG A 167 -25.24 0.09 2.53
C ARG A 167 -25.81 0.39 1.16
N SER A 168 -26.76 1.32 1.06
CA SER A 168 -27.37 1.75 -0.19
C SER A 168 -27.05 3.22 -0.47
N ASP A 169 -26.83 3.55 -1.74
CA ASP A 169 -26.53 4.90 -2.22
C ASP A 169 -27.79 5.78 -2.25
N ALA A 170 -28.46 5.89 -1.10
CA ALA A 170 -29.62 6.74 -0.92
C ALA A 170 -29.14 8.17 -0.58
N ALA A 171 -28.73 8.89 -1.63
CA ALA A 171 -28.68 10.35 -1.68
C ALA A 171 -27.73 11.08 -0.69
N LEU A 172 -26.54 10.53 -0.41
CA LEU A 172 -25.47 11.28 0.25
C LEU A 172 -24.56 11.96 -0.79
N HIS A 173 -24.89 13.22 -1.06
CA HIS A 173 -23.96 14.33 -1.40
C HIS A 173 -22.58 13.88 -1.92
N GLY A 174 -22.56 13.40 -3.17
CA GLY A 174 -21.40 13.20 -4.03
C GLY A 174 -20.16 12.57 -3.40
N ASN A 175 -20.02 11.24 -3.46
CA ASN A 175 -18.74 10.48 -3.45
C ASN A 175 -17.67 10.90 -2.40
N SER A 176 -18.05 11.57 -1.32
CA SER A 176 -17.09 12.17 -0.40
C SER A 176 -16.96 11.30 0.84
N MET A 177 -15.72 10.86 1.15
CA MET A 177 -15.45 10.23 2.45
C MET A 177 -15.92 11.16 3.57
N PRO A 178 -16.42 10.61 4.70
CA PRO A 178 -16.76 11.40 5.87
C PRO A 178 -15.65 12.39 6.23
N PHE A 179 -16.02 13.60 6.64
CA PHE A 179 -15.05 14.67 6.92
C PHE A 179 -14.03 14.24 7.99
N SER A 180 -14.49 13.54 9.04
CA SER A 180 -13.65 12.98 10.09
C SER A 180 -12.58 12.01 9.58
N VAL A 181 -12.89 11.21 8.55
CA VAL A 181 -11.93 10.32 7.92
C VAL A 181 -10.94 11.14 7.09
N THR A 182 -11.44 12.12 6.33
CA THR A 182 -10.61 12.97 5.48
C THR A 182 -9.57 13.76 6.29
N THR A 183 -9.94 14.30 7.46
CA THR A 183 -9.02 15.06 8.31
C THR A 183 -7.89 14.20 8.88
N LEU A 184 -8.17 12.94 9.24
CA LEU A 184 -7.16 12.01 9.76
C LEU A 184 -6.14 11.60 8.69
N ILE A 185 -6.61 11.35 7.47
CA ILE A 185 -5.74 10.86 6.39
C ILE A 185 -4.97 11.98 5.67
N GLU A 186 -5.32 13.25 5.93
CA GLU A 186 -4.80 14.42 5.23
C GLU A 186 -3.27 14.49 5.24
N ARG A 187 -2.65 14.25 6.41
CA ARG A 187 -1.19 14.31 6.58
C ARG A 187 -0.44 13.25 5.78
N TYR A 188 -1.10 12.16 5.42
CA TYR A 188 -0.50 11.05 4.69
C TYR A 188 -0.54 11.25 3.18
N ARG A 189 -1.35 12.20 2.68
CA ARG A 189 -1.46 12.44 1.25
C ARG A 189 -0.11 12.84 0.67
N THR A 190 0.19 12.30 -0.50
CA THR A 190 1.41 12.66 -1.21
C THR A 190 1.29 14.07 -1.79
N VAL A 191 1.84 15.06 -1.10
CA VAL A 191 1.91 16.44 -1.61
C VAL A 191 2.92 16.50 -2.75
N ARG A 192 2.44 16.87 -3.94
CA ARG A 192 3.27 17.09 -5.13
C ARG A 192 3.44 18.59 -5.34
N LEU A 193 4.52 19.15 -4.78
CA LEU A 193 4.87 20.57 -4.96
C LEU A 193 5.58 20.82 -6.30
N PHE A 194 6.16 19.78 -6.90
CA PHE A 194 6.93 19.90 -8.14
C PHE A 194 6.16 19.27 -9.30
N MET A 195 5.93 20.07 -10.35
CA MET A 195 5.33 19.68 -11.64
C MET A 195 6.27 18.80 -12.47
N GLY A 196 6.80 17.71 -11.89
CA GLY A 196 7.70 16.80 -12.60
C GLY A 196 9.08 17.38 -12.96
N GLY A 197 9.45 18.54 -12.38
CA GLY A 197 10.78 19.13 -12.52
C GLY A 197 11.81 18.37 -11.67
N ARG A 198 12.95 18.07 -12.28
CA ARG A 198 14.09 17.30 -11.74
C ARG A 198 14.54 17.86 -10.39
N SER A 199 14.62 17.01 -9.36
CA SER A 199 15.32 17.27 -8.09
C SER A 199 16.36 16.20 -7.86
#